data_AF-A0A7S3TQ01-F1
#
_entry.id   AF-A0A7S3TQ01-F1
#
_cell.length_a   1.000
_cell.length_b   1.000
_cell.length_c   1.000
_cell.angle_alpha   90.00
_cell.angle_beta   90.00
_cell.angle_gamma   90.00
#
_symmetry.space_group_name_H-M   'P 1'
#
loop_
_entity.id
_entity.type
_entity.pdbx_description
1 polymer ?
#
loop_
_entity_poly.entity_id
_entity_poly.type
_entity_poly.pdbx_seq_one_letter_code
_entity_poly.pdbx_strand_id
1 'polypeptide(L)'
;EVQQLQKLQEEAKAQNLEFLPSITVMASRFLSRARGDAGQAIMLMQATQNWRLDFFKDGPVCDSDVLEDLKYGIVYFAARDSSLRPTIMVRASRIPQEWYKNKRIDKLIKVLIFCMEYMLRYMVLPGKIENNCLIVDLKGLTMTQVPITALKEIYGVMSKHYIGRVFRFYICNMSSGLRMLTSVVTNVLTDRQKQKLSFVEDVKELRKEFAAHQLEEDLGGTRPILKEFFPFPMQAGPYTAGAEGGPDKAEVAQACEVITREGATGRIWDPKKSKEENTKTEFTPEAYDWFKEKGIRIPADCQKQHEEDLAKIEADKIKNESPKAAEADIENREDEEEEEEEEEE
;
A
#
# COMPACT_ATOMS: atom_id res chain seq x y z
N GLU A 1 -6.92 -22.51 3.84
CA GLU A 1 -6.61 -21.35 2.97
C GLU A 1 -5.87 -21.75 1.69
N VAL A 2 -4.69 -22.38 1.74
CA VAL A 2 -3.94 -22.81 0.54
C VAL A 2 -4.78 -23.64 -0.43
N GLN A 3 -5.50 -24.65 0.06
CA GLN A 3 -6.40 -25.47 -0.78
C GLN A 3 -7.54 -24.65 -1.42
N GLN A 4 -8.07 -23.65 -0.71
CA GLN A 4 -9.15 -22.79 -1.21
C GLN A 4 -8.63 -21.85 -2.30
N LEU A 5 -7.41 -21.35 -2.13
CA LEU A 5 -6.71 -20.55 -3.13
C LEU A 5 -6.42 -21.36 -4.39
N GLN A 6 -5.96 -22.60 -4.25
CA GLN A 6 -5.76 -23.51 -5.37
C GLN A 6 -7.07 -23.75 -6.12
N LYS A 7 -8.16 -24.07 -5.39
CA LYS A 7 -9.49 -24.24 -6.00
C LYS A 7 -9.95 -23.00 -6.76
N LEU A 8 -9.75 -21.81 -6.20
CA LEU A 8 -10.07 -20.55 -6.89
C LEU A 8 -9.27 -20.39 -8.18
N GLN A 9 -7.97 -20.71 -8.16
CA GLN A 9 -7.12 -20.63 -9.35
C GLN A 9 -7.55 -21.63 -10.42
N GLU A 10 -7.88 -22.86 -10.04
CA GLU A 10 -8.40 -23.90 -10.95
C GLU A 10 -9.73 -23.48 -11.58
N GLU A 11 -10.65 -22.93 -10.79
CA GLU A 11 -11.96 -22.48 -11.25
C GLU A 11 -11.85 -21.24 -12.17
N ALA A 12 -10.99 -20.28 -11.85
CA ALA A 12 -10.71 -19.14 -12.73
C ALA A 12 -10.10 -19.60 -14.07
N LYS A 13 -9.17 -20.56 -14.04
CA LYS A 13 -8.59 -21.16 -15.26
C LYS A 13 -9.62 -21.91 -16.09
N ALA A 14 -10.50 -22.68 -15.45
CA ALA A 14 -11.57 -23.40 -16.14
C ALA A 14 -12.55 -22.45 -16.85
N GLN A 15 -12.72 -21.23 -16.32
CA GLN A 15 -13.52 -20.17 -16.93
C GLN A 15 -12.72 -19.32 -17.94
N ASN A 16 -11.45 -19.64 -18.19
CA ASN A 16 -10.53 -18.88 -19.04
C ASN A 16 -10.43 -17.39 -18.63
N LEU A 17 -10.39 -17.12 -17.33
CA LEU A 17 -10.32 -15.77 -16.78
C LEU A 17 -8.88 -15.38 -16.46
N GLU A 18 -8.51 -14.17 -16.86
CA GLU A 18 -7.25 -13.54 -16.50
C GLU A 18 -7.48 -12.29 -15.65
N PHE A 19 -6.66 -12.13 -14.61
CA PHE A 19 -6.77 -11.03 -13.66
C PHE A 19 -5.50 -10.18 -13.65
N LEU A 20 -5.68 -8.85 -13.56
CA LEU A 20 -4.59 -7.90 -13.36
C LEU A 20 -3.77 -8.29 -12.12
N PRO A 21 -2.45 -8.06 -12.11
CA PRO A 21 -1.59 -8.37 -10.96
C PRO A 21 -2.13 -7.79 -9.64
N SER A 22 -2.63 -6.55 -9.69
CA SER A 22 -3.24 -5.86 -8.53
C SER A 22 -4.49 -6.55 -7.97
N ILE A 23 -5.20 -7.35 -8.77
CA ILE A 23 -6.36 -8.14 -8.36
C ILE A 23 -5.92 -9.51 -7.87
N THR A 24 -5.02 -10.15 -8.61
CA THR A 24 -4.46 -11.47 -8.30
C THR A 24 -3.86 -11.50 -6.89
N VAL A 25 -3.01 -10.54 -6.53
CA VAL A 25 -2.40 -10.49 -5.17
C VAL A 25 -3.41 -10.32 -4.03
N MET A 26 -4.66 -9.93 -4.34
CA MET A 26 -5.74 -9.81 -3.36
C MET A 26 -6.64 -11.06 -3.29
N ALA A 27 -6.34 -12.15 -4.00
CA ALA A 27 -7.19 -13.35 -4.07
C ALA A 27 -7.61 -13.89 -2.70
N SER A 28 -6.68 -13.94 -1.72
CA SER A 28 -6.98 -14.38 -0.35
C SER A 28 -7.98 -13.45 0.36
N ARG A 29 -7.94 -12.14 0.06
CA ARG A 29 -8.87 -11.14 0.61
C ARG A 29 -10.28 -11.35 0.06
N PHE A 30 -10.38 -11.66 -1.23
CA PHE A 30 -11.66 -12.01 -1.86
C PHE A 30 -12.22 -13.33 -1.33
N LEU A 31 -11.39 -14.36 -1.18
CA LEU A 31 -11.78 -15.63 -0.55
C LEU A 31 -12.27 -15.45 0.88
N SER A 32 -11.54 -14.67 1.68
CA SER A 32 -11.95 -14.34 3.05
C SER A 32 -13.32 -13.66 3.06
N ARG A 33 -13.55 -12.69 2.14
CA ARG A 33 -14.84 -11.99 2.00
C ARG A 33 -15.97 -12.93 1.59
N ALA A 34 -15.69 -13.85 0.68
CA ALA A 34 -16.58 -14.88 0.15
C ALA A 34 -16.73 -16.11 1.09
N ARG A 35 -16.13 -16.08 2.28
CA ARG A 35 -16.16 -17.18 3.25
C ARG A 35 -15.64 -18.51 2.68
N GLY A 36 -14.65 -18.44 1.79
CA GLY A 36 -14.01 -19.59 1.15
C GLY A 36 -14.73 -20.10 -0.11
N ASP A 37 -15.82 -19.46 -0.53
CA ASP A 37 -16.48 -19.77 -1.79
C ASP A 37 -15.69 -19.19 -2.98
N ALA A 38 -15.21 -20.09 -3.86
CA ALA A 38 -14.35 -19.74 -4.98
C ALA A 38 -15.11 -18.99 -6.08
N GLY A 39 -16.29 -19.45 -6.47
CA GLY A 39 -17.12 -18.78 -7.48
C GLY A 39 -17.52 -17.37 -7.06
N GLN A 40 -17.94 -17.18 -5.80
CA GLN A 40 -18.24 -15.86 -5.26
C GLN A 40 -17.00 -14.97 -5.18
N ALA A 41 -15.84 -15.52 -4.80
CA ALA A 41 -14.59 -14.76 -4.81
C ALA A 41 -14.21 -14.31 -6.23
N ILE A 42 -14.34 -15.18 -7.24
CA ILE A 42 -14.11 -14.85 -8.65
C ILE A 42 -15.06 -13.74 -9.11
N MET A 43 -16.35 -13.80 -8.77
CA MET A 43 -17.30 -12.72 -9.09
C MET A 43 -16.88 -11.37 -8.49
N LEU A 44 -16.41 -11.36 -7.24
CA LEU A 44 -15.92 -10.14 -6.58
C LEU A 44 -14.61 -9.61 -7.21
N MET A 45 -13.71 -10.52 -7.61
CA MET A 45 -12.48 -10.20 -8.33
C MET A 45 -12.81 -9.56 -9.68
N GLN A 46 -13.73 -10.14 -10.46
CA GLN A 46 -14.17 -9.61 -11.75
C GLN A 46 -14.82 -8.24 -11.60
N ALA A 47 -15.71 -8.06 -10.62
CA ALA A 47 -16.33 -6.78 -10.34
C ALA A 47 -15.30 -5.69 -9.99
N THR A 48 -14.25 -6.04 -9.24
CA THR A 48 -13.17 -5.09 -8.91
C THR A 48 -12.27 -4.82 -10.09
N GLN A 49 -11.93 -5.84 -10.89
CA GLN A 49 -11.18 -5.66 -12.13
C GLN A 49 -11.90 -4.71 -13.09
N ASN A 50 -13.18 -4.97 -13.37
CA ASN A 50 -13.97 -4.14 -14.27
C ASN A 50 -14.08 -2.70 -13.77
N TRP A 51 -14.28 -2.51 -12.45
CA TRP A 51 -14.27 -1.19 -11.84
C TRP A 51 -12.92 -0.47 -12.01
N ARG A 52 -11.79 -1.16 -11.80
CA ARG A 52 -10.46 -0.56 -11.99
C ARG A 52 -10.23 -0.18 -13.45
N LEU A 53 -10.58 -1.06 -14.38
CA LEU A 53 -10.43 -0.81 -15.81
C LEU A 53 -11.27 0.39 -16.27
N ASP A 54 -12.48 0.56 -15.75
CA ASP A 54 -13.32 1.73 -16.08
C ASP A 54 -12.88 3.00 -15.35
N PHE A 55 -12.59 2.92 -14.05
CA PHE A 55 -12.24 4.10 -13.24
C PHE A 55 -10.89 4.70 -13.63
N PHE A 56 -9.91 3.88 -13.99
CA PHE A 56 -8.57 4.31 -14.40
C PHE A 56 -8.35 4.30 -15.92
N LYS A 57 -9.42 4.26 -16.73
CA LYS A 57 -9.31 4.21 -18.21
C LYS A 57 -8.58 5.42 -18.80
N ASP A 58 -8.73 6.58 -18.17
CA ASP A 58 -8.09 7.84 -18.58
C ASP A 58 -6.72 8.06 -17.94
N GLY A 59 -6.22 7.08 -17.18
CA GLY A 59 -4.95 7.14 -16.46
C GLY A 59 -5.10 7.04 -14.94
N PRO A 60 -3.97 7.00 -14.20
CA PRO A 60 -3.97 7.02 -12.74
C PRO A 60 -4.49 8.36 -12.21
N VAL A 61 -5.03 8.35 -10.99
CA VAL A 61 -5.30 9.60 -10.27
C VAL A 61 -3.97 10.16 -9.76
N CYS A 62 -3.55 11.29 -10.31
CA CYS A 62 -2.33 11.98 -9.93
C CYS A 62 -2.58 12.92 -8.74
N ASP A 63 -1.52 13.40 -8.10
CA ASP A 63 -1.61 14.41 -7.05
C ASP A 63 -2.24 15.71 -7.56
N SER A 64 -1.89 16.13 -8.77
CA SER A 64 -2.47 17.31 -9.44
C SER A 64 -4.00 17.24 -9.59
N ASP A 65 -4.58 16.04 -9.66
CA ASP A 65 -6.04 15.85 -9.76
C ASP A 65 -6.80 16.21 -8.48
N VAL A 66 -6.14 16.09 -7.33
CA VAL A 66 -6.77 16.13 -6.01
C VAL A 66 -6.12 17.16 -5.08
N LEU A 67 -5.08 17.86 -5.54
CA LEU A 67 -4.30 18.78 -4.71
C LEU A 67 -5.16 19.87 -4.04
N GLU A 68 -6.05 20.51 -4.80
CA GLU A 68 -6.97 21.52 -4.25
C GLU A 68 -7.94 20.93 -3.23
N ASP A 69 -8.30 19.66 -3.38
CA ASP A 69 -9.22 18.96 -2.49
C ASP A 69 -8.51 18.51 -1.20
N LEU A 70 -7.23 18.13 -1.30
CA LEU A 70 -6.38 17.78 -0.16
C LEU A 70 -6.12 18.97 0.77
N LYS A 71 -6.09 20.21 0.24
CA LYS A 71 -5.91 21.44 1.05
C LYS A 71 -6.96 21.62 2.15
N TYR A 72 -8.16 21.06 1.98
CA TYR A 72 -9.18 21.12 3.03
C TYR A 72 -8.85 20.24 4.24
N GLY A 73 -7.92 19.29 4.13
CA GLY A 73 -7.55 18.39 5.23
C GLY A 73 -8.70 17.50 5.67
N ILE A 74 -9.55 17.09 4.72
CA ILE A 74 -10.68 16.19 4.99
C ILE A 74 -10.18 14.76 5.21
N VAL A 75 -9.29 14.30 4.34
CA VAL A 75 -8.70 12.96 4.35
C VAL A 75 -7.19 13.10 4.11
N TYR A 76 -6.38 12.62 5.04
CA TYR A 76 -4.92 12.69 4.91
C TYR A 76 -4.23 11.63 5.78
N PHE A 77 -3.01 11.24 5.42
CA PHE A 77 -2.16 10.45 6.31
C PHE A 77 -1.35 11.37 7.23
N ALA A 78 -1.27 11.01 8.51
CA ALA A 78 -0.47 11.78 9.48
C ALA A 78 0.25 10.92 10.52
N ALA A 79 -0.05 9.62 10.60
CA ALA A 79 0.36 8.78 11.71
C ALA A 79 0.58 7.32 11.29
N ARG A 80 1.31 6.59 12.14
CA ARG A 80 1.29 5.12 12.18
C ARG A 80 0.94 4.64 13.58
N ASP A 81 0.20 3.54 13.67
CA ASP A 81 -0.01 2.85 14.95
C ASP A 81 1.27 2.09 15.38
N SER A 82 1.23 1.49 16.57
CA SER A 82 2.34 0.70 17.11
C SER A 82 2.72 -0.55 16.32
N SER A 83 1.86 -0.96 15.37
CA SER A 83 2.15 -2.02 14.40
C SER A 83 2.52 -1.46 13.02
N LEU A 84 2.88 -0.17 12.94
CA LEU A 84 3.30 0.55 11.75
C LEU A 84 2.21 0.71 10.67
N ARG A 85 0.94 0.47 10.99
CA ARG A 85 -0.16 0.64 10.03
C ARG A 85 -0.35 2.13 9.72
N PRO A 86 -0.25 2.54 8.44
CA PRO A 86 -0.51 3.93 8.08
C PRO A 86 -1.95 4.30 8.48
N THR A 87 -2.11 5.49 9.03
CA THR A 87 -3.38 5.93 9.60
C THR A 87 -3.93 7.11 8.83
N ILE A 88 -5.15 6.94 8.31
CA ILE A 88 -5.91 7.96 7.62
C ILE A 88 -6.70 8.77 8.65
N MET A 89 -6.47 10.07 8.69
CA MET A 89 -7.27 11.04 9.41
C MET A 89 -8.45 11.45 8.54
N VAL A 90 -9.66 11.38 9.08
CA VAL A 90 -10.89 11.84 8.42
C VAL A 90 -11.55 12.90 9.29
N ARG A 91 -11.50 14.16 8.86
CA ARG A 91 -12.13 15.29 9.56
C ARG A 91 -13.36 15.75 8.80
N ALA A 92 -14.49 15.12 9.11
CA ALA A 92 -15.73 15.30 8.35
C ALA A 92 -16.29 16.74 8.47
N SER A 93 -15.97 17.48 9.53
CA SER A 93 -16.34 18.89 9.68
C SER A 93 -15.63 19.83 8.70
N ARG A 94 -14.55 19.37 8.06
CA ARG A 94 -13.81 20.15 7.05
C ARG A 94 -14.34 19.96 5.63
N ILE A 95 -15.36 19.11 5.43
CA ILE A 95 -15.99 18.93 4.12
C ILE A 95 -16.69 20.24 3.72
N PRO A 96 -16.35 20.85 2.57
CA PRO A 96 -17.00 22.08 2.13
C PRO A 96 -18.50 21.89 1.95
N GLN A 97 -19.30 22.82 2.49
CA GLN A 97 -20.77 22.75 2.36
C GLN A 97 -21.24 22.76 0.91
N GLU A 98 -20.48 23.41 0.02
CA GLU A 98 -20.73 23.41 -1.42
C GLU A 98 -20.65 22.03 -2.06
N TRP A 99 -19.88 21.10 -1.48
CA TRP A 99 -19.85 19.73 -1.99
C TRP A 99 -21.17 19.01 -1.73
N TYR A 100 -21.81 19.26 -0.59
CA TYR A 100 -23.14 18.72 -0.31
C TYR A 100 -24.20 19.34 -1.21
N LYS A 101 -24.22 20.67 -1.33
CA LYS A 101 -25.21 21.39 -2.16
C LYS A 101 -25.15 20.96 -3.62
N ASN A 102 -23.93 20.85 -4.17
CA ASN A 102 -23.70 20.54 -5.57
C ASN A 102 -23.57 19.03 -5.84
N LYS A 103 -23.88 18.18 -4.85
CA LYS A 103 -23.78 16.71 -4.94
C LYS A 103 -22.40 16.22 -5.41
N ARG A 104 -21.34 16.90 -4.97
CA ARG A 104 -19.95 16.64 -5.34
C ARG A 104 -19.22 15.64 -4.43
N ILE A 105 -19.93 14.58 -4.02
CA ILE A 105 -19.33 13.50 -3.20
C ILE A 105 -18.31 12.68 -4.01
N ASP A 106 -18.41 12.71 -5.34
CA ASP A 106 -17.41 12.18 -6.26
C ASP A 106 -16.00 12.69 -5.93
N LYS A 107 -15.87 13.96 -5.53
CA LYS A 107 -14.57 14.55 -5.14
C LYS A 107 -13.98 13.87 -3.91
N LEU A 108 -14.81 13.67 -2.87
CA LEU A 108 -14.39 12.97 -1.65
C LEU A 108 -14.01 11.51 -1.93
N ILE A 109 -14.77 10.83 -2.79
CA ILE A 109 -14.46 9.47 -3.24
C ILE A 109 -13.13 9.45 -4.01
N LYS A 110 -12.89 10.39 -4.92
CA LYS A 110 -11.63 10.50 -5.69
C LYS A 110 -10.43 10.73 -4.76
N VAL A 111 -10.55 11.60 -3.75
CA VAL A 111 -9.51 11.81 -2.72
C VAL A 111 -9.24 10.53 -1.91
N LEU A 112 -10.29 9.82 -1.48
CA LEU A 112 -10.12 8.56 -0.76
C LEU A 112 -9.44 7.50 -1.63
N ILE A 113 -9.83 7.38 -2.90
CA ILE A 113 -9.19 6.48 -3.86
C ILE A 113 -7.71 6.83 -4.03
N PHE A 114 -7.38 8.11 -4.22
CA PHE A 114 -6.00 8.58 -4.28
C PHE A 114 -5.21 8.16 -3.03
N CYS A 115 -5.73 8.43 -1.83
CA CYS A 115 -5.09 8.02 -0.58
C CYS A 115 -4.89 6.50 -0.49
N MET A 116 -5.87 5.71 -0.95
CA MET A 116 -5.76 4.25 -0.95
C MET A 116 -4.70 3.76 -1.94
N GLU A 117 -4.68 4.25 -3.19
CA GLU A 117 -3.66 3.88 -4.18
C GLU A 117 -2.26 4.34 -3.72
N TYR A 118 -2.14 5.54 -3.15
CA TYR A 118 -0.89 6.03 -2.56
C TYR A 118 -0.39 5.10 -1.46
N MET A 119 -1.27 4.71 -0.54
CA MET A 119 -0.93 3.78 0.54
C MET A 119 -0.46 2.44 -0.01
N LEU A 120 -1.18 1.88 -0.98
CA LEU A 120 -0.84 0.61 -1.63
C LEU A 120 0.50 0.68 -2.37
N ARG A 121 0.91 1.85 -2.85
CA ARG A 121 2.18 2.02 -3.55
C ARG A 121 3.36 2.27 -2.62
N TYR A 122 3.17 3.07 -1.56
CA TYR A 122 4.28 3.67 -0.80
C TYR A 122 4.28 3.35 0.70
N MET A 123 3.19 2.82 1.26
CA MET A 123 3.05 2.68 2.71
C MET A 123 2.78 1.25 3.19
N VAL A 124 2.52 0.32 2.28
CA VAL A 124 2.36 -1.11 2.57
C VAL A 124 3.66 -1.86 2.34
N LEU A 125 3.85 -2.91 3.12
CA LEU A 125 4.88 -3.91 2.93
C LEU A 125 4.18 -5.28 2.92
N PRO A 126 4.06 -5.94 1.76
CA PRO A 126 3.34 -7.20 1.65
C PRO A 126 3.77 -8.23 2.70
N GLY A 127 2.81 -8.93 3.28
CA GLY A 127 3.01 -9.89 4.36
C GLY A 127 3.38 -9.30 5.73
N LYS A 128 3.60 -7.98 5.85
CA LYS A 128 3.97 -7.32 7.13
C LYS A 128 3.00 -6.20 7.51
N ILE A 129 2.84 -5.21 6.61
CA ILE A 129 1.97 -4.04 6.81
C ILE A 129 1.06 -3.94 5.59
N GLU A 130 -0.15 -4.48 5.70
CA GLU A 130 -1.09 -4.50 4.56
C GLU A 130 -2.41 -3.77 4.84
N ASN A 131 -2.49 -3.19 6.04
CA ASN A 131 -3.69 -2.63 6.62
C ASN A 131 -3.47 -1.18 7.08
N ASN A 132 -4.56 -0.41 7.14
CA ASN A 132 -4.59 0.91 7.73
C ASN A 132 -5.49 0.98 8.96
N CYS A 133 -5.28 2.05 9.72
CA CYS A 133 -6.23 2.53 10.71
C CYS A 133 -6.92 3.79 10.16
N LEU A 134 -8.15 4.03 10.58
CA LEU A 134 -8.88 5.26 10.29
C LEU A 134 -9.21 5.95 11.62
N ILE A 135 -8.89 7.22 11.74
CA ILE A 135 -9.39 8.07 12.83
C ILE A 135 -10.38 9.04 12.22
N VAL A 136 -11.65 8.88 12.57
CA VAL A 136 -12.76 9.71 12.09
C VAL A 136 -13.13 10.68 13.20
N ASP A 137 -12.75 11.94 13.02
CA ASP A 137 -13.08 13.03 13.92
C ASP A 137 -14.42 13.67 13.53
N LEU A 138 -15.40 13.56 14.44
CA LEU A 138 -16.74 14.11 14.27
C LEU A 138 -16.94 15.44 15.03
N LYS A 139 -15.86 16.05 15.53
CA LYS A 139 -15.92 17.32 16.27
C LYS A 139 -16.60 18.40 15.44
N GLY A 140 -17.57 19.08 16.08
CA GLY A 140 -18.33 20.18 15.47
C GLY A 140 -19.45 19.74 14.52
N LEU A 141 -19.67 18.44 14.33
CA LEU A 141 -20.80 17.94 13.54
C LEU A 141 -22.05 17.73 14.39
N THR A 142 -23.16 18.14 13.81
CA THR A 142 -24.51 17.82 14.28
C THR A 142 -25.15 16.74 13.39
N MET A 143 -26.26 16.16 13.86
CA MET A 143 -26.97 15.09 13.16
C MET A 143 -27.36 15.45 11.72
N THR A 144 -27.77 16.70 11.48
CA THR A 144 -28.23 17.18 10.17
C THR A 144 -27.10 17.38 9.17
N GLN A 145 -25.86 17.50 9.66
CA GLN A 145 -24.68 17.70 8.83
C GLN A 145 -24.04 16.38 8.38
N VAL A 146 -24.52 15.23 8.87
CA VAL A 146 -23.99 13.92 8.48
C VAL A 146 -24.69 13.41 7.21
N PRO A 147 -23.99 13.36 6.06
CA PRO A 147 -24.59 12.97 4.78
C PRO A 147 -24.70 11.44 4.65
N ILE A 148 -25.78 10.84 5.18
CA ILE A 148 -25.95 9.37 5.17
C ILE A 148 -25.86 8.76 3.75
N THR A 149 -26.38 9.45 2.72
CA THR A 149 -26.27 8.99 1.33
C THR A 149 -24.82 8.94 0.86
N ALA A 150 -24.04 9.99 1.14
CA ALA A 150 -22.60 10.02 0.80
C ALA A 150 -21.83 8.91 1.51
N LEU A 151 -22.14 8.64 2.79
CA LEU A 151 -21.52 7.54 3.54
C LEU A 151 -21.81 6.18 2.89
N LYS A 152 -23.03 5.96 2.38
CA LYS A 152 -23.39 4.73 1.65
C LYS A 152 -22.63 4.59 0.33
N GLU A 153 -22.44 5.69 -0.41
CA GLU A 153 -21.67 5.71 -1.66
C GLU A 153 -20.19 5.41 -1.42
N ILE A 154 -19.57 6.10 -0.45
CA ILE A 154 -18.19 5.86 -0.03
C ILE A 154 -18.03 4.40 0.42
N TYR A 155 -18.94 3.92 1.27
CA TYR A 155 -18.94 2.52 1.69
C TYR A 155 -19.06 1.56 0.49
N GLY A 156 -19.92 1.88 -0.48
CA GLY A 156 -20.12 1.10 -1.69
C GLY A 156 -18.83 0.91 -2.49
N VAL A 157 -18.00 1.95 -2.62
CA VAL A 157 -16.70 1.87 -3.31
C VAL A 157 -15.67 1.15 -2.44
N MET A 158 -15.47 1.62 -1.20
CA MET A 158 -14.37 1.17 -0.33
C MET A 158 -14.53 -0.30 0.08
N SER A 159 -15.75 -0.72 0.42
CA SER A 159 -16.02 -2.08 0.89
C SER A 159 -16.00 -3.13 -0.23
N LYS A 160 -16.20 -2.72 -1.49
CA LYS A 160 -16.19 -3.61 -2.66
C LYS A 160 -14.81 -3.73 -3.29
N HIS A 161 -14.06 -2.63 -3.38
CA HIS A 161 -12.83 -2.59 -4.19
C HIS A 161 -11.55 -2.57 -3.35
N TYR A 162 -11.60 -2.07 -2.12
CA TYR A 162 -10.46 -2.01 -1.20
C TYR A 162 -10.62 -3.00 -0.04
N ILE A 163 -10.93 -4.25 -0.38
CA ILE A 163 -11.35 -5.27 0.59
C ILE A 163 -10.22 -5.61 1.57
N GLY A 164 -10.61 -5.67 2.85
CA GLY A 164 -9.74 -6.15 3.92
C GLY A 164 -8.59 -5.20 4.27
N ARG A 165 -8.58 -3.96 3.79
CA ARG A 165 -7.51 -2.98 4.07
C ARG A 165 -7.66 -2.31 5.43
N VAL A 166 -8.87 -2.09 5.92
CA VAL A 166 -9.05 -1.47 7.23
C VAL A 166 -8.86 -2.48 8.36
N PHE A 167 -7.96 -2.18 9.30
CA PHE A 167 -7.80 -2.87 10.57
C PHE A 167 -8.82 -2.35 11.60
N ARG A 168 -8.79 -1.04 11.88
CA ARG A 168 -9.64 -0.41 12.90
C ARG A 168 -10.10 0.99 12.48
N PHE A 169 -11.33 1.33 12.86
CA PHE A 169 -11.91 2.66 12.78
C PHE A 169 -12.05 3.21 14.20
N TYR A 170 -11.38 4.31 14.51
CA TYR A 170 -11.58 5.06 15.73
C TYR A 170 -12.53 6.22 15.42
N ILE A 171 -13.69 6.24 16.07
CA ILE A 171 -14.69 7.30 15.92
C ILE A 171 -14.58 8.22 17.13
N CYS A 172 -14.06 9.43 16.93
CA CYS A 172 -13.73 10.38 17.98
C CYS A 172 -14.69 11.56 18.02
N ASN A 173 -14.75 12.24 19.18
CA ASN A 173 -15.46 13.51 19.37
C ASN A 173 -16.94 13.46 18.96
N MET A 174 -17.59 12.31 19.14
CA MET A 174 -18.99 12.12 18.78
C MET A 174 -19.91 12.82 19.81
N SER A 175 -20.73 13.76 19.33
CA SER A 175 -21.73 14.44 20.16
C SER A 175 -22.85 13.48 20.59
N SER A 176 -23.54 13.81 21.68
CA SER A 176 -24.66 12.98 22.19
C SER A 176 -25.75 12.76 21.14
N GLY A 177 -26.05 13.77 20.31
CA GLY A 177 -27.00 13.62 19.21
C GLY A 177 -26.52 12.68 18.10
N LEU A 178 -25.22 12.70 17.77
CA LEU A 178 -24.64 11.77 16.79
C LEU A 178 -24.65 10.32 17.26
N ARG A 179 -24.63 10.06 18.58
CA ARG A 179 -24.78 8.71 19.12
C ARG A 179 -26.09 8.06 18.64
N MET A 180 -27.16 8.83 18.47
CA MET A 180 -28.44 8.30 17.97
C MET A 180 -28.34 7.81 16.52
N LEU A 181 -27.45 8.37 15.69
CA LEU A 181 -27.22 7.90 14.31
C LEU A 181 -26.36 6.64 14.22
N THR A 182 -25.69 6.22 15.30
CA THR A 182 -24.83 5.03 15.26
C THR A 182 -25.60 3.78 14.86
N SER A 183 -26.86 3.63 15.28
CA SER A 183 -27.74 2.53 14.85
C SER A 183 -27.99 2.53 13.34
N VAL A 184 -28.14 3.71 12.73
CA VAL A 184 -28.34 3.83 11.27
C VAL A 184 -27.06 3.48 10.52
N VAL A 185 -25.91 4.02 10.97
CA VAL A 185 -24.61 3.76 10.34
C VAL A 185 -24.22 2.28 10.50
N THR A 186 -24.41 1.70 11.68
CA THR A 186 -24.09 0.29 11.92
C THR A 186 -24.95 -0.64 11.08
N ASN A 187 -26.21 -0.30 10.77
CA ASN A 187 -27.04 -1.09 9.85
C ASN A 187 -26.55 -1.09 8.40
N VAL A 188 -25.74 -0.12 7.99
CA VAL A 188 -25.09 -0.11 6.66
C VAL A 188 -23.89 -1.08 6.62
N LEU A 189 -23.30 -1.37 7.78
CA LEU A 189 -22.07 -2.14 7.90
C LEU A 189 -22.35 -3.64 8.11
N THR A 190 -21.49 -4.48 7.55
CA THR A 190 -21.47 -5.92 7.89
C THR A 190 -20.95 -6.14 9.31
N ASP A 191 -21.27 -7.28 9.93
CA ASP A 191 -20.83 -7.58 11.30
C ASP A 191 -19.30 -7.57 11.45
N ARG A 192 -18.57 -8.07 10.45
CA ARG A 192 -17.10 -8.00 10.41
C ARG A 192 -16.56 -6.57 10.37
N GLN A 193 -17.33 -5.61 9.85
CA GLN A 193 -16.94 -4.19 9.85
C GLN A 193 -17.33 -3.51 11.15
N LYS A 194 -18.49 -3.86 11.74
CA LYS A 194 -18.87 -3.39 13.08
C LYS A 194 -17.80 -3.74 14.12
N GLN A 195 -17.22 -4.94 14.05
CA GLN A 195 -16.12 -5.38 14.91
C GLN A 195 -14.85 -4.52 14.81
N LYS A 196 -14.71 -3.72 13.74
CA LYS A 196 -13.56 -2.81 13.54
C LYS A 196 -13.84 -1.42 14.08
N LEU A 197 -15.07 -1.11 14.46
CA LEU A 197 -15.41 0.19 15.03
C LEU A 197 -14.99 0.25 16.50
N SER A 198 -14.32 1.32 16.86
CA SER A 198 -13.98 1.72 18.22
C SER A 198 -14.52 3.13 18.42
N PHE A 199 -15.57 3.26 19.22
CA PHE A 199 -16.07 4.57 19.63
C PHE A 199 -15.19 5.06 20.78
N VAL A 200 -14.51 6.18 20.57
CA VAL A 200 -13.53 6.72 21.50
C VAL A 200 -14.20 7.81 22.32
N GLU A 201 -14.36 7.57 23.62
CA GLU A 201 -14.97 8.53 24.55
C GLU A 201 -13.99 9.61 24.97
N ASP A 202 -12.76 9.22 25.35
CA ASP A 202 -11.63 10.12 25.56
C ASP A 202 -10.57 9.89 24.48
N VAL A 203 -10.24 10.95 23.73
CA VAL A 203 -9.23 10.90 22.66
C VAL A 203 -7.85 10.46 23.15
N LYS A 204 -7.53 10.62 24.45
CA LYS A 204 -6.29 10.10 25.04
C LYS A 204 -6.19 8.58 24.98
N GLU A 205 -7.31 7.87 24.85
CA GLU A 205 -7.31 6.42 24.67
C GLU A 205 -6.60 5.97 23.39
N LEU A 206 -6.51 6.85 22.38
CA LEU A 206 -5.72 6.56 21.17
C LEU A 206 -4.24 6.32 21.52
N ARG A 207 -3.71 6.88 22.61
CA ARG A 207 -2.33 6.60 23.06
C ARG A 207 -2.08 5.14 23.43
N LYS A 208 -3.13 4.32 23.64
CA LYS A 208 -2.99 2.87 23.82
C LYS A 208 -2.47 2.16 22.56
N GLU A 209 -2.62 2.80 21.40
CA GLU A 209 -2.33 2.23 20.08
C GLU A 209 -1.28 3.06 19.33
N PHE A 210 -1.12 4.34 19.67
CA PHE A 210 -0.26 5.31 18.99
C PHE A 210 0.75 5.95 19.96
N ALA A 211 1.93 6.31 19.44
CA ALA A 211 2.82 7.24 20.13
C ALA A 211 2.20 8.65 20.15
N ALA A 212 2.48 9.45 21.18
CA ALA A 212 1.82 10.72 21.39
C ALA A 212 2.12 11.74 20.27
N HIS A 213 3.36 11.78 19.75
CA HIS A 213 3.72 12.68 18.64
C HIS A 213 3.07 12.31 17.31
N GLN A 214 2.64 11.05 17.13
CA GLN A 214 1.94 10.63 15.93
C GLN A 214 0.51 11.23 15.85
N LEU A 215 -0.04 11.72 16.96
CA LEU A 215 -1.40 12.25 17.05
C LEU A 215 -1.39 13.78 17.22
N GLU A 216 -2.39 14.44 16.64
CA GLU A 216 -2.63 15.87 16.88
C GLU A 216 -3.14 16.11 18.32
N GLU A 217 -2.87 17.28 18.88
CA GLU A 217 -3.25 17.67 20.25
C GLU A 217 -4.75 17.47 20.53
N ASP A 218 -5.62 17.79 19.56
CA ASP A 218 -7.06 17.64 19.68
C ASP A 218 -7.58 16.20 19.47
N LEU A 219 -6.66 15.28 19.13
CA LEU A 219 -6.85 13.83 19.12
C LEU A 219 -6.03 13.17 20.25
N GLY A 220 -5.68 13.94 21.27
CA GLY A 220 -5.02 13.45 22.47
C GLY A 220 -3.52 13.25 22.30
N GLY A 221 -2.89 13.71 21.22
CA GLY A 221 -1.43 13.63 21.04
C GLY A 221 -0.66 14.83 21.56
N THR A 222 0.54 15.03 21.01
CA THR A 222 1.43 16.18 21.29
C THR A 222 1.79 16.98 20.03
N ARG A 223 1.29 16.56 18.86
CA ARG A 223 1.57 17.24 17.60
C ARG A 223 0.63 18.43 17.41
N PRO A 224 1.12 19.60 16.98
CA PRO A 224 0.25 20.71 16.63
C PRO A 224 -0.77 20.33 15.55
N ILE A 225 -1.93 20.97 15.58
CA ILE A 225 -2.96 20.77 14.55
C ILE A 225 -2.40 21.11 13.18
N LEU A 226 -2.47 20.15 12.26
CA LEU A 226 -1.92 20.23 10.93
C LEU A 226 -2.72 21.20 10.05
N LYS A 227 -1.98 21.93 9.22
CA LYS A 227 -2.49 22.90 8.24
C LYS A 227 -2.09 22.55 6.81
N GLU A 228 -1.12 21.67 6.66
CA GLU A 228 -0.64 21.14 5.39
C GLU A 228 -0.90 19.64 5.39
N PHE A 229 -1.52 19.15 4.32
CA PHE A 229 -2.05 17.78 4.24
C PHE A 229 -1.48 16.98 3.07
N PHE A 230 -0.74 17.66 2.18
CA PHE A 230 0.02 17.05 1.09
C PHE A 230 1.27 17.92 0.78
N PRO A 231 2.46 17.33 0.57
CA PRO A 231 2.80 15.91 0.73
C PRO A 231 2.43 15.41 2.13
N PHE A 232 2.07 14.12 2.26
CA PHE A 232 1.50 13.62 3.51
C PHE A 232 2.50 13.81 4.66
N PRO A 233 2.12 14.54 5.72
CA PRO A 233 3.05 14.95 6.77
C PRO A 233 3.25 13.81 7.78
N MET A 234 3.81 12.68 7.32
CA MET A 234 4.14 11.53 8.16
C MET A 234 5.30 11.88 9.10
N GLN A 235 5.32 11.28 10.28
CA GLN A 235 6.41 11.44 11.24
C GLN A 235 7.17 10.13 11.46
N ALA A 236 8.47 10.24 11.66
CA ALA A 236 9.33 9.15 12.10
C ALA A 236 8.89 8.54 13.44
N GLY A 237 9.44 7.36 13.74
CA GLY A 237 9.27 6.70 15.03
C GLY A 237 9.85 7.51 16.20
N PRO A 238 9.88 6.97 17.43
CA PRO A 238 9.41 5.64 17.79
C PRO A 238 7.90 5.50 17.60
N TYR A 239 7.44 4.32 17.20
CA TYR A 239 6.00 4.05 17.01
C TYR A 239 5.35 3.38 18.22
N THR A 240 6.12 3.16 19.30
CA THR A 240 5.63 2.52 20.52
C THR A 240 4.43 3.25 21.10
N ALA A 241 3.35 2.52 21.35
CA ALA A 241 2.13 3.07 21.95
C ALA A 241 2.45 3.75 23.30
N GLY A 242 1.90 4.94 23.50
CA GLY A 242 2.06 5.72 24.73
C GLY A 242 3.43 6.38 24.89
N ALA A 243 4.32 6.30 23.90
CA ALA A 243 5.57 7.05 23.94
C ALA A 243 5.29 8.56 23.91
N GLU A 244 5.82 9.30 24.89
CA GLU A 244 5.67 10.77 25.01
C GLU A 244 6.80 11.55 24.33
N GLY A 245 7.81 10.85 23.81
CA GLY A 245 8.92 11.46 23.05
C GLY A 245 8.46 12.08 21.73
N GLY A 246 9.37 12.82 21.09
CA GLY A 246 9.16 13.35 19.74
C GLY A 246 9.56 12.37 18.64
N PRO A 247 9.37 12.75 17.37
CA PRO A 247 9.89 12.00 16.24
C PRO A 247 11.42 11.93 16.30
N ASP A 248 11.95 10.77 15.90
CA ASP A 248 13.36 10.54 15.73
C ASP A 248 13.91 11.47 14.65
N LYS A 249 14.96 12.21 14.99
CA LYS A 249 15.61 13.16 14.09
C LYS A 249 16.56 12.48 13.11
N ALA A 250 16.93 11.23 13.37
CA ALA A 250 17.74 10.41 12.48
C ALA A 250 16.89 9.70 11.40
N GLU A 251 15.74 10.27 11.04
CA GLU A 251 14.86 9.71 10.02
C GLU A 251 15.60 9.53 8.70
N VAL A 252 15.38 8.37 8.08
CA VAL A 252 15.95 8.06 6.77
C VAL A 252 14.89 8.33 5.71
N ALA A 253 15.04 9.48 5.04
CA ALA A 253 14.20 9.87 3.92
C ALA A 253 14.27 8.85 2.78
N GLN A 254 13.21 8.78 1.95
CA GLN A 254 13.17 7.97 0.73
C GLN A 254 13.27 6.45 0.93
N ALA A 255 12.99 5.93 2.13
CA ALA A 255 12.97 4.49 2.39
C ALA A 255 11.94 3.72 1.54
N CYS A 256 10.96 4.39 0.91
CA CYS A 256 10.05 3.74 -0.03
C CYS A 256 10.67 3.47 -1.41
N GLU A 257 11.79 4.11 -1.75
CA GLU A 257 12.46 3.98 -3.06
C GLU A 257 13.29 2.70 -3.17
N VAL A 258 13.65 2.07 -2.04
CA VAL A 258 14.46 0.83 -2.03
C VAL A 258 13.68 -0.42 -2.39
N ILE A 259 12.36 -0.34 -2.54
CA ILE A 259 11.48 -1.47 -2.87
C ILE A 259 10.96 -1.30 -4.29
N THR A 260 11.04 -2.37 -5.10
CA THR A 260 10.51 -2.35 -6.46
C THR A 260 8.99 -2.24 -6.48
N ARG A 261 8.40 -2.00 -7.66
CA ARG A 261 6.94 -2.02 -7.81
C ARG A 261 6.36 -3.39 -7.51
N GLU A 262 7.05 -4.42 -7.95
CA GLU A 262 6.71 -5.83 -7.77
C GLU A 262 6.83 -6.21 -6.28
N GLY A 263 7.90 -5.77 -5.61
CA GLY A 263 8.10 -5.92 -4.18
C GLY A 263 7.02 -5.26 -3.33
N ALA A 264 6.55 -4.07 -3.73
CA ALA A 264 5.44 -3.37 -3.07
C ALA A 264 4.07 -3.99 -3.37
N THR A 265 3.90 -4.61 -4.54
CA THR A 265 2.66 -5.29 -4.95
C THR A 265 2.48 -6.62 -4.22
N GLY A 266 3.57 -7.33 -3.97
CA GLY A 266 3.59 -8.63 -3.32
C GLY A 266 3.24 -9.76 -4.29
N ARG A 267 3.03 -10.96 -3.74
CA ARG A 267 2.74 -12.17 -4.52
C ARG A 267 1.77 -13.08 -3.80
N ILE A 268 1.09 -13.91 -4.58
CA ILE A 268 0.29 -15.02 -4.03
C ILE A 268 1.24 -16.09 -3.51
N TRP A 269 0.85 -16.73 -2.40
CA TRP A 269 1.54 -17.91 -1.88
C TRP A 269 1.55 -19.06 -2.88
N ASP A 270 2.73 -19.56 -3.20
CA ASP A 270 2.95 -20.74 -4.05
C ASP A 270 3.37 -21.93 -3.17
N PRO A 271 2.56 -23.00 -3.09
CA PRO A 271 2.90 -24.19 -2.29
C PRO A 271 4.12 -24.96 -2.81
N LYS A 272 4.58 -24.68 -4.03
CA LYS A 272 5.79 -25.28 -4.61
C LYS A 272 7.08 -24.57 -4.20
N LYS A 273 6.98 -23.38 -3.62
CA LYS A 273 8.12 -22.55 -3.19
C LYS A 273 8.35 -22.69 -1.69
N SER A 274 9.58 -22.46 -1.26
CA SER A 274 9.93 -22.40 0.16
C SER A 274 9.23 -21.22 0.86
N LYS A 275 9.24 -21.21 2.19
CA LYS A 275 8.71 -20.07 2.95
C LYS A 275 9.49 -18.80 2.62
N GLU A 276 10.81 -18.89 2.58
CA GLU A 276 11.73 -17.81 2.28
C GLU A 276 11.43 -17.22 0.88
N GLU A 277 11.26 -18.07 -0.13
CA GLU A 277 10.91 -17.65 -1.49
C GLU A 277 9.53 -16.97 -1.57
N ASN A 278 8.56 -17.44 -0.78
CA ASN A 278 7.25 -16.82 -0.71
C ASN A 278 7.28 -15.47 0.01
N THR A 279 8.15 -15.30 1.01
CA THR A 279 8.22 -14.10 1.84
C THR A 279 9.30 -13.09 1.44
N LYS A 280 10.15 -13.41 0.45
CA LYS A 280 11.25 -12.51 0.06
C LYS A 280 10.73 -11.17 -0.43
N THR A 281 11.35 -10.08 0.03
CA THR A 281 11.07 -8.73 -0.49
C THR A 281 11.96 -8.46 -1.70
N GLU A 282 11.40 -7.85 -2.75
CA GLU A 282 12.17 -7.44 -3.94
C GLU A 282 12.64 -5.99 -3.77
N PHE A 283 13.94 -5.81 -3.81
CA PHE A 283 14.61 -4.53 -3.62
C PHE A 283 15.05 -3.95 -4.97
N THR A 284 15.20 -2.63 -5.05
CA THR A 284 15.82 -2.00 -6.23
C THR A 284 17.32 -2.33 -6.29
N PRO A 285 17.96 -2.24 -7.46
CA PRO A 285 19.40 -2.49 -7.57
C PRO A 285 20.25 -1.60 -6.64
N GLU A 286 19.81 -0.37 -6.39
CA GLU A 286 20.50 0.62 -5.57
C GLU A 286 20.24 0.44 -4.06
N ALA A 287 19.30 -0.44 -3.68
CA ALA A 287 18.87 -0.60 -2.28
C ALA A 287 20.03 -1.01 -1.36
N TYR A 288 20.93 -1.86 -1.84
CA TYR A 288 22.09 -2.32 -1.06
C TYR A 288 22.98 -1.15 -0.64
N ASP A 289 23.39 -0.34 -1.63
CA ASP A 289 24.23 0.83 -1.41
C ASP A 289 23.49 1.88 -0.57
N TRP A 290 22.19 2.04 -0.78
CA TRP A 290 21.36 2.91 0.04
C TRP A 290 21.38 2.49 1.52
N PHE A 291 21.17 1.21 1.86
CA PHE A 291 21.21 0.78 3.26
C PHE A 291 22.59 0.99 3.88
N LYS A 292 23.64 0.73 3.11
CA LYS A 292 25.04 0.92 3.53
C LYS A 292 25.36 2.39 3.76
N GLU A 293 24.99 3.28 2.84
CA GLU A 293 25.18 4.74 2.94
C GLU A 293 24.46 5.31 4.17
N LYS A 294 23.23 4.85 4.43
CA LYS A 294 22.43 5.30 5.56
C LYS A 294 22.83 4.65 6.90
N GLY A 295 23.80 3.74 6.91
CA GLY A 295 24.25 3.04 8.11
C GLY A 295 23.17 2.16 8.76
N ILE A 296 22.18 1.72 7.97
CA ILE A 296 21.09 0.85 8.44
C ILE A 296 21.47 -0.61 8.17
N ARG A 297 20.99 -1.51 9.03
CA ARG A 297 21.11 -2.95 8.80
C ARG A 297 20.51 -3.34 7.45
N ILE A 298 21.36 -3.92 6.58
CA ILE A 298 20.96 -4.47 5.29
C ILE A 298 20.07 -5.71 5.51
N PRO A 299 18.85 -5.76 4.94
CA PRO A 299 18.01 -6.95 4.98
C PRO A 299 18.69 -8.15 4.30
N ALA A 300 18.51 -9.35 4.84
CA ALA A 300 19.12 -10.57 4.29
C ALA A 300 18.74 -10.83 2.82
N ASP A 301 17.47 -10.59 2.47
CA ASP A 301 16.98 -10.70 1.09
C ASP A 301 17.68 -9.70 0.14
N CYS A 302 17.96 -8.47 0.63
CA CYS A 302 18.64 -7.44 -0.14
C CYS A 302 20.12 -7.79 -0.36
N GLN A 303 20.80 -8.31 0.68
CA GLN A 303 22.18 -8.80 0.59
C GLN A 303 22.28 -9.91 -0.47
N LYS A 304 21.39 -10.91 -0.38
CA LYS A 304 21.38 -12.05 -1.31
C LYS A 304 21.11 -11.60 -2.74
N GLN A 305 20.15 -10.70 -2.94
CA GLN A 305 19.83 -10.16 -4.26
C GLN A 305 21.05 -9.45 -4.87
N HIS A 306 21.74 -8.62 -4.07
CA HIS A 306 22.95 -7.93 -4.53
C HIS A 306 24.07 -8.90 -4.94
N GLU A 307 24.30 -9.96 -4.16
CA GLU A 307 25.28 -11.01 -4.49
C GLU A 307 24.92 -11.76 -5.79
N GLU A 308 23.64 -12.10 -5.97
CA GLU A 308 23.13 -12.74 -7.19
C GLU A 308 23.30 -11.83 -8.42
N ASP A 309 23.06 -10.52 -8.26
CA ASP A 309 23.19 -9.56 -9.35
C ASP A 309 24.66 -9.30 -9.73
N LEU A 310 25.58 -9.25 -8.75
CA LEU A 310 27.02 -9.20 -9.02
C LEU A 310 27.52 -10.43 -9.77
N ALA A 311 27.09 -11.63 -9.37
CA ALA A 311 27.46 -12.88 -10.02
C ALA A 311 26.96 -12.95 -11.47
N LYS A 312 25.75 -12.42 -11.76
CA LYS A 312 25.25 -12.30 -13.14
C LYS A 312 26.09 -11.35 -13.98
N ILE A 313 26.44 -10.18 -13.44
CA ILE A 313 27.28 -9.19 -14.13
C ILE A 313 28.66 -9.80 -14.46
N GLU A 314 29.25 -10.55 -13.55
CA GLU A 314 30.52 -11.23 -13.77
C GLU A 314 30.40 -12.34 -14.84
N ALA A 315 29.35 -13.15 -14.79
CA ALA A 315 29.07 -14.17 -15.79
C ALA A 315 28.84 -13.58 -17.20
N ASP A 316 28.15 -12.44 -17.29
CA ASP A 316 27.89 -11.74 -18.55
C ASP A 316 29.16 -11.08 -19.11
N LYS A 317 30.07 -10.61 -18.26
CA LYS A 317 31.41 -10.15 -18.68
C LYS A 317 32.22 -11.28 -19.29
N ILE A 318 32.29 -12.43 -18.62
CA ILE A 318 33.02 -13.61 -19.11
C ILE A 318 32.47 -14.07 -20.47
N LYS A 319 31.14 -14.14 -20.61
CA LYS A 319 30.48 -14.50 -21.88
C LYS A 319 30.72 -13.51 -23.01
N ASN A 320 30.88 -12.23 -22.71
CA ASN A 320 31.14 -11.18 -23.71
C ASN A 320 32.62 -10.99 -24.02
N GLU A 321 33.54 -11.50 -23.18
CA GLU A 321 34.98 -11.52 -23.42
C GLU A 321 35.44 -12.79 -24.17
N SER A 322 34.72 -13.91 -24.05
CA SER A 322 35.02 -15.16 -24.80
C SER A 322 34.93 -15.09 -26.34
N PRO A 323 34.10 -14.25 -27.00
CA PRO A 323 34.10 -14.16 -28.46
C PRO A 323 35.34 -13.45 -29.01
N LYS A 324 35.93 -12.50 -28.26
CA LYS A 324 37.08 -11.70 -28.72
C LYS A 324 38.42 -12.42 -28.59
N ALA A 325 38.53 -13.38 -27.68
CA ALA A 325 39.73 -14.22 -27.59
C ALA A 325 39.77 -15.29 -28.68
N ALA A 326 38.62 -15.75 -29.18
CA ALA A 326 38.55 -16.74 -30.25
C ALA A 326 38.77 -16.15 -31.65
N GLU A 327 38.38 -14.88 -31.89
CA GLU A 327 38.68 -14.21 -33.17
C GLU A 327 40.16 -13.79 -33.28
N ALA A 328 40.81 -13.38 -32.18
CA ALA A 328 42.23 -13.02 -32.17
C ALA A 328 43.18 -14.23 -32.33
N ASP A 329 42.77 -15.43 -31.92
CA ASP A 329 43.53 -16.68 -32.12
C ASP A 329 43.33 -17.29 -33.54
N ILE A 330 42.33 -16.83 -34.30
CA ILE A 330 42.12 -17.24 -35.69
C ILE A 330 42.90 -16.31 -36.63
N GLU A 331 42.87 -14.99 -36.41
CA GLU A 331 43.66 -14.03 -37.19
C GLU A 331 45.18 -14.29 -37.07
N ASN A 332 45.69 -14.59 -35.87
CA ASN A 332 47.11 -14.92 -35.69
C ASN A 332 47.53 -16.30 -36.26
N ARG A 333 46.57 -17.20 -36.56
CA ARG A 333 46.87 -18.50 -37.19
C ARG A 333 46.85 -18.44 -38.71
N GLU A 334 46.03 -17.58 -39.28
CA GLU A 334 46.00 -17.34 -40.73
C GLU A 334 47.26 -16.56 -41.17
N ASP A 335 47.78 -15.65 -40.33
CA ASP A 335 49.04 -14.93 -40.61
C ASP A 335 50.29 -15.84 -40.47
N GLU A 336 50.29 -16.85 -39.59
CA GLU A 336 51.41 -17.82 -39.46
C GLU A 336 51.43 -18.89 -40.58
N GLU A 337 50.27 -19.25 -41.16
CA GLU A 337 50.21 -20.18 -42.30
C GLU A 337 50.55 -19.51 -43.64
N GLU A 338 50.33 -18.20 -43.81
CA GLU A 338 50.78 -17.46 -45.02
C GLU A 338 52.29 -17.17 -45.03
N GLU A 339 52.96 -17.02 -43.87
CA GLU A 339 54.43 -16.86 -43.81
C GLU A 339 55.21 -18.16 -44.06
N GLU A 340 54.64 -19.35 -43.78
CA GLU A 340 55.29 -20.64 -44.09
C GLU A 340 55.19 -21.03 -45.58
N GLU A 341 54.19 -20.55 -46.33
CA GLU A 341 54.08 -20.81 -47.79
C GLU A 341 54.97 -19.88 -48.65
N GLU A 342 55.41 -18.72 -48.15
CA GLU A 342 56.35 -17.83 -48.87
C GLU A 342 57.84 -18.21 -48.71
N GLU A 343 58.20 -19.11 -47.80
CA GLU A 343 59.59 -19.61 -47.64
C GLU A 343 59.91 -20.87 -48.48
N GLU A 344 58.93 -21.49 -49.15
CA GLU A 344 59.12 -22.70 -49.98
C GLU A 344 59.11 -22.49 -51.53
N GLU A 345 58.96 -21.27 -52.05
CA GLU A 345 59.20 -20.91 -53.48
C GLU A 345 60.55 -20.21 -53.71
#